data_AF-A0A9W9XUB7-F1
#
_entry.id   AF-A0A9W9XUB7-F1
#
_cell.length_a   1.000
_cell.length_b   1.000
_cell.length_c   1.000
_cell.angle_alpha   90.00
_cell.angle_beta   90.00
_cell.angle_gamma   90.00
#
_symmetry.space_group_name_H-M   'P 1'
#
loop_
_entity.id
_entity.type
_entity.pdbx_description
1 polymer ?
#
loop_
_entity_poly.entity_id
_entity_poly.type
_entity_poly.pdbx_seq_one_letter_code
_entity_poly.pdbx_strand_id
1 'polypeptide(L)'
;MATRTGPVSTFKHQHAAFIFDLRMQVRLLRANPQAGEELAENMRELVGSVHQLKDAFMARAVDARGNADVLAKPYWFYSHNLPLICNDIVACLLHWADTLVNTDGQRTDGILACLLTGCMPL
;
A
#
# COMPACT_ATOMS: atom_id res chain seq x y z
N MET A 1 -10.24 18.18 -22.00
CA MET A 1 -8.79 17.95 -22.08
C MET A 1 -8.37 17.24 -20.79
N ALA A 2 -8.10 15.94 -20.83
CA ALA A 2 -7.51 15.25 -19.70
C ALA A 2 -6.06 15.74 -19.57
N THR A 3 -5.76 16.50 -18.53
CA THR A 3 -4.39 16.78 -18.13
C THR A 3 -3.73 15.43 -17.87
N ARG A 4 -2.89 14.97 -18.80
CA ARG A 4 -2.03 13.80 -18.57
C ARG A 4 -1.15 14.13 -17.37
N THR A 5 -1.55 13.68 -16.19
CA THR A 5 -0.74 13.72 -14.99
C THR A 5 0.55 12.95 -15.29
N GLY A 6 1.69 13.63 -15.17
CA GLY A 6 2.98 13.01 -15.41
C GLY A 6 3.25 11.85 -14.44
N PRO A 7 4.19 10.93 -14.74
CA PRO A 7 4.45 9.72 -13.96
C PRO A 7 4.66 9.98 -12.46
N VAL A 8 5.31 11.08 -12.09
CA VAL A 8 5.52 11.50 -10.70
C VAL A 8 4.20 11.84 -10.00
N SER A 9 3.29 12.55 -10.67
CA SER A 9 1.99 12.91 -10.09
C SER A 9 1.05 11.70 -9.97
N THR A 10 1.08 10.78 -10.93
CA THR A 10 0.35 9.51 -10.85
C THR A 10 0.82 8.69 -9.66
N PHE A 11 2.13 8.56 -9.47
CA PHE A 11 2.69 7.89 -8.28
C PHE A 11 2.22 8.55 -6.98
N LYS A 12 2.34 9.88 -6.85
CA LYS A 12 1.91 10.60 -5.64
C LYS A 12 0.43 10.38 -5.34
N HIS A 13 -0.41 10.37 -6.38
CA HIS A 13 -1.84 10.12 -6.23
C HIS A 13 -2.13 8.68 -5.77
N GLN A 14 -1.54 7.68 -6.43
CA GLN A 14 -1.71 6.26 -6.07
C GLN A 14 -1.21 5.97 -4.65
N HIS A 15 -0.07 6.55 -4.27
CA HIS A 15 0.47 6.42 -2.93
C HIS A 15 -0.47 7.03 -1.87
N ALA A 16 -0.98 8.23 -2.13
CA ALA A 16 -1.91 8.89 -1.20
C ALA A 16 -3.23 8.13 -1.06
N ALA A 17 -3.77 7.61 -2.17
CA ALA A 17 -4.98 6.78 -2.18
C ALA A 17 -4.77 5.50 -1.36
N PHE A 18 -3.68 4.76 -1.63
CA PHE A 18 -3.37 3.54 -0.89
C PHE A 18 -3.25 3.77 0.63
N ILE A 19 -2.52 4.81 1.06
CA ILE A 19 -2.40 5.15 2.49
C ILE A 19 -3.73 5.58 3.09
N PHE A 20 -4.56 6.30 2.34
CA PHE A 20 -5.89 6.70 2.77
C PHE A 20 -6.79 5.48 3.01
N ASP A 21 -6.87 4.57 2.04
CA ASP A 21 -7.70 3.37 2.11
C ASP A 21 -7.26 2.47 3.26
N LEU A 22 -5.94 2.27 3.41
CA LEU A 22 -5.36 1.47 4.50
C LEU A 22 -5.70 2.06 5.89
N ARG A 23 -5.62 3.38 6.04
CA ARG A 23 -6.02 4.07 7.27
C ARG A 23 -7.52 3.97 7.53
N MET A 24 -8.33 3.95 6.48
CA MET A 24 -9.78 3.77 6.59
C MET A 24 -10.10 2.38 7.16
N GLN A 25 -9.44 1.33 6.67
CA GLN A 25 -9.65 -0.03 7.20
C GLN A 25 -9.33 -0.15 8.69
N VAL A 26 -8.25 0.50 9.14
CA VAL A 26 -7.88 0.52 10.58
C VAL A 26 -8.95 1.22 11.42
N ARG A 27 -9.49 2.34 10.93
CA ARG A 27 -10.56 3.06 11.62
C ARG A 27 -11.83 2.23 11.70
N LEU A 28 -12.17 1.52 10.64
CA LEU A 28 -13.32 0.60 10.61
C LEU A 28 -13.13 -0.55 11.59
N LEU A 29 -11.95 -1.18 11.62
CA LEU A 29 -11.62 -2.23 12.58
C LEU A 29 -11.75 -1.76 14.04
N ARG A 30 -11.29 -0.55 14.34
CA ARG A 30 -11.43 0.07 15.67
C ARG A 30 -12.88 0.35 16.05
N ALA A 31 -13.66 0.84 15.10
CA ALA A 31 -15.06 1.19 15.32
C ALA A 31 -15.94 -0.06 15.46
N ASN A 32 -15.61 -1.13 14.73
CA ASN A 32 -16.34 -2.38 14.75
C ASN A 32 -15.39 -3.60 14.64
N PRO A 33 -14.90 -4.12 15.77
CA PRO A 33 -14.04 -5.31 15.79
C PRO A 33 -14.71 -6.59 15.27
N GLN A 34 -16.03 -6.59 15.08
CA GLN A 34 -16.79 -7.73 14.53
C GLN A 34 -16.89 -7.71 13.00
N ALA A 35 -16.45 -6.63 12.33
CA ALA A 35 -16.46 -6.52 10.86
C ALA A 35 -15.30 -7.29 10.18
N GLY A 36 -14.82 -8.37 10.80
CA GLY A 36 -13.60 -9.07 10.36
C GLY A 36 -13.67 -9.59 8.92
N GLU A 37 -14.80 -10.17 8.51
CA GLU A 37 -14.99 -10.71 7.15
C GLU A 37 -15.00 -9.61 6.08
N GLU A 38 -15.77 -8.53 6.28
CA GLU A 38 -15.83 -7.38 5.36
C GLU A 38 -14.45 -6.70 5.25
N LEU A 39 -13.76 -6.53 6.37
CA LEU A 39 -12.41 -5.97 6.38
C LEU A 39 -11.41 -6.89 5.68
N ALA A 40 -11.55 -8.21 5.80
CA ALA A 40 -10.69 -9.15 5.10
C ALA A 40 -10.87 -9.07 3.56
N GLU A 41 -12.09 -8.88 3.08
CA GLU A 41 -12.36 -8.62 1.66
C GLU A 41 -11.71 -7.30 1.22
N ASN A 42 -11.88 -6.23 1.98
CA ASN A 42 -11.24 -4.94 1.68
C ASN A 42 -9.70 -5.04 1.67
N MET A 43 -9.09 -5.84 2.56
CA MET A 43 -7.64 -6.09 2.55
C MET A 43 -7.19 -6.83 1.30
N ARG A 44 -8.00 -7.75 0.77
CA ARG A 44 -7.72 -8.43 -0.52
C ARG A 44 -7.86 -7.47 -1.69
N GLU A 45 -8.82 -6.54 -1.66
CA GLU A 45 -8.94 -5.50 -2.68
C GLU A 45 -7.74 -4.54 -2.70
N LEU A 46 -7.20 -4.21 -1.52
CA LEU A 46 -5.99 -3.37 -1.39
C LEU A 46 -4.75 -3.98 -2.07
N VAL A 47 -4.70 -5.30 -2.28
CA VAL A 47 -3.63 -5.94 -3.08
C VAL A 47 -3.62 -5.40 -4.51
N GLY A 48 -4.80 -5.13 -5.09
CA GLY A 48 -4.91 -4.48 -6.39
C GLY A 48 -4.29 -3.09 -6.40
N SER A 49 -4.55 -2.29 -5.36
CA SER A 49 -3.97 -0.96 -5.19
C SER A 49 -2.44 -0.99 -5.03
N VAL A 50 -1.89 -2.00 -4.35
CA VAL A 50 -0.44 -2.18 -4.23
C VAL A 50 0.20 -2.51 -5.58
N HIS A 51 -0.44 -3.32 -6.42
CA HIS A 51 0.03 -3.57 -7.78
C HIS A 51 0.00 -2.29 -8.64
N GLN A 52 -1.08 -1.51 -8.58
CA GLN A 52 -1.15 -0.22 -9.29
C GLN A 52 -0.08 0.75 -8.80
N LEU A 53 0.21 0.77 -7.50
CA LEU A 53 1.27 1.58 -6.92
C LEU A 53 2.65 1.16 -7.45
N LYS A 54 2.91 -0.15 -7.51
CA LYS A 54 4.14 -0.74 -8.07
C LYS A 54 4.33 -0.33 -9.52
N ASP A 55 3.29 -0.46 -10.34
CA ASP A 55 3.33 -0.10 -11.76
C ASP A 55 3.57 1.40 -11.95
N ALA A 56 2.88 2.25 -11.19
CA ALA A 56 3.09 3.70 -11.22
C ALA A 56 4.52 4.09 -10.82
N PHE A 57 5.11 3.37 -9.86
CA PHE A 57 6.48 3.58 -9.43
C PHE A 57 7.50 3.16 -10.49
N MET A 58 7.29 2.03 -11.15
CA MET A 58 8.14 1.56 -12.24
C MET A 58 8.05 2.50 -13.46
N ALA A 59 6.84 2.95 -13.82
CA ALA A 59 6.64 3.95 -14.86
C ALA A 59 7.36 5.27 -14.53
N ARG A 60 7.30 5.73 -13.26
CA ARG A 60 8.08 6.88 -12.80
C ARG A 60 9.59 6.68 -12.99
N ALA A 61 10.12 5.49 -12.73
CA ALA A 61 11.54 5.20 -12.88
C ALA A 61 12.02 5.24 -14.34
N VAL A 62 11.17 4.80 -15.27
CA VAL A 62 11.47 4.75 -16.71
C VAL A 62 11.22 6.10 -17.37
N ASP A 63 10.02 6.65 -17.18
CA ASP A 63 9.51 7.80 -17.95
C ASP A 63 9.89 9.15 -17.35
N ALA A 64 10.34 9.18 -16.08
CA ALA A 64 10.80 10.39 -15.40
C ALA A 64 12.26 10.28 -14.93
N ARG A 65 13.10 9.50 -15.64
CA ARG A 65 14.51 9.25 -15.30
C ARG A 65 15.38 10.52 -15.16
N GLY A 66 14.99 11.63 -15.79
CA GLY A 66 15.64 12.94 -15.65
C GLY A 66 15.13 13.82 -14.50
N ASN A 67 14.12 13.37 -13.75
CA ASN A 67 13.57 14.13 -12.63
C ASN A 67 14.45 13.96 -11.38
N ALA A 68 14.73 15.06 -10.67
CA ALA A 68 15.59 15.08 -9.47
C ALA A 68 15.10 14.10 -8.38
N ASP A 69 13.78 13.99 -8.17
CA ASP A 69 13.22 13.06 -7.19
C ASP A 69 13.46 11.59 -7.58
N VAL A 70 13.63 11.30 -8.87
CA VAL A 70 13.91 9.95 -9.37
C VAL A 70 15.40 9.65 -9.26
N LEU A 71 16.24 10.61 -9.64
CA LEU A 71 17.71 10.54 -9.56
C LEU A 71 18.24 10.41 -8.12
N ALA A 72 17.48 10.88 -7.14
CA ALA A 72 17.82 10.74 -5.72
C ALA A 72 17.91 9.27 -5.25
N LYS A 73 17.37 8.32 -6.02
CA LYS A 73 17.48 6.89 -5.75
C LYS A 73 18.20 6.18 -6.90
N PRO A 74 19.06 5.20 -6.60
CA PRO A 74 19.74 4.42 -7.63
C PRO A 74 18.77 3.47 -8.35
N TYR A 75 19.05 3.12 -9.61
CA TYR A 75 18.16 2.26 -10.43
C TYR A 75 17.75 0.95 -9.75
N TRP A 76 18.69 0.31 -9.01
CA TRP A 76 18.42 -0.94 -8.27
C TRP A 76 17.30 -0.82 -7.23
N PHE A 77 17.08 0.38 -6.69
CA PHE A 77 15.97 0.64 -5.77
C PHE A 77 14.62 0.42 -6.47
N TYR A 78 14.50 0.86 -7.73
CA TYR A 78 13.29 0.73 -8.52
C TYR A 78 13.10 -0.68 -9.08
N SER A 79 14.18 -1.33 -9.52
CA SER A 79 14.11 -2.64 -10.16
C SER A 79 14.08 -3.81 -9.17
N HIS A 80 14.47 -3.60 -7.90
CA HIS A 80 14.62 -4.68 -6.92
C HIS A 80 13.91 -4.38 -5.59
N ASN A 81 14.33 -3.32 -4.89
CA ASN A 81 13.79 -3.06 -3.54
C ASN A 81 12.30 -2.76 -3.55
N LEU A 82 11.85 -1.96 -4.50
CA LEU A 82 10.44 -1.61 -4.55
C LEU A 82 9.55 -2.81 -4.87
N PRO A 83 9.84 -3.65 -5.90
CA PRO A 83 9.12 -4.90 -6.07
C PRO A 83 9.07 -5.76 -4.81
N LEU A 84 10.17 -5.85 -4.04
CA LEU A 84 10.20 -6.58 -2.77
C LEU A 84 9.28 -5.94 -1.72
N ILE A 85 9.38 -4.63 -1.48
CA ILE A 85 8.52 -3.92 -0.53
C ILE A 85 7.04 -4.08 -0.90
N CYS A 86 6.68 -3.95 -2.18
CA CYS A 86 5.32 -4.18 -2.63
C CYS A 86 4.86 -5.62 -2.38
N ASN A 87 5.71 -6.61 -2.64
CA ASN A 87 5.37 -8.01 -2.35
C ASN A 87 5.21 -8.26 -0.84
N ASP A 88 6.05 -7.65 0.00
CA ASP A 88 5.94 -7.74 1.46
C ASP A 88 4.63 -7.12 1.95
N ILE A 89 4.22 -5.97 1.41
CA ILE A 89 2.93 -5.34 1.71
C ILE A 89 1.78 -6.27 1.29
N VAL A 90 1.84 -6.87 0.09
CA VAL A 90 0.82 -7.83 -0.37
C VAL A 90 0.75 -9.04 0.58
N ALA A 91 1.89 -9.59 0.97
CA ALA A 91 1.95 -10.70 1.92
C ALA A 91 1.34 -10.32 3.27
N CYS A 92 1.63 -9.11 3.78
CA CYS A 92 1.00 -8.59 5.00
C CYS A 92 -0.52 -8.46 4.84
N LEU A 93 -1.01 -7.86 3.76
CA LEU A 93 -2.46 -7.69 3.52
C LEU A 93 -3.19 -9.05 3.47
N LEU A 94 -2.62 -10.03 2.77
CA LEU A 94 -3.20 -11.37 2.69
C LEU A 94 -3.18 -12.10 4.04
N HIS A 95 -2.07 -12.00 4.77
CA HIS A 95 -1.97 -12.56 6.12
C HIS A 95 -3.00 -11.95 7.07
N TRP A 96 -3.24 -10.65 6.97
CA TRP A 96 -4.25 -9.96 7.78
C TRP A 96 -5.67 -10.32 7.37
N ALA A 97 -5.95 -10.44 6.07
CA ALA A 97 -7.24 -10.92 5.59
C ALA A 97 -7.54 -12.31 6.16
N ASP A 98 -6.56 -13.21 6.16
CA ASP A 98 -6.71 -14.55 6.75
C ASP A 98 -6.89 -14.49 8.28
N THR A 99 -6.10 -13.66 8.97
CA THR A 99 -6.18 -13.50 10.42
C THR A 99 -7.53 -12.91 10.86
N LEU A 100 -8.08 -11.94 10.11
CA LEU A 100 -9.37 -11.32 10.40
C LEU A 100 -10.55 -12.27 10.21
N VAL A 101 -10.44 -13.25 9.30
CA VAL A 101 -11.44 -14.31 9.12
C VAL A 101 -11.32 -15.38 10.20
N ASN A 102 -10.09 -15.70 10.61
CA ASN A 102 -9.83 -16.84 11.49
C ASN A 102 -9.70 -16.48 12.99
N THR A 103 -9.74 -15.20 13.37
CA THR A 103 -9.54 -14.74 14.76
C THR A 103 -10.51 -13.62 15.13
N ASP A 104 -10.92 -13.55 16.40
CA ASP A 104 -11.73 -12.45 16.92
C ASP A 104 -11.02 -11.10 16.69
N GLY A 105 -11.61 -10.22 15.87
CA GLY A 105 -10.99 -8.98 15.38
C GLY A 105 -10.47 -7.98 16.44
N GLN A 106 -10.78 -8.20 17.73
CA GLN A 106 -10.24 -7.44 18.85
C GLN A 106 -8.72 -7.57 19.06
N ARG A 107 -8.10 -8.70 18.71
CA ARG A 107 -6.63 -8.87 18.83
C ARG A 107 -5.85 -8.18 17.70
N THR A 108 -6.53 -7.85 16.61
CA THR A 108 -5.92 -7.47 15.33
C THR A 108 -5.59 -5.97 15.26
N ASP A 109 -6.33 -5.12 15.96
CA ASP A 109 -6.16 -3.64 15.94
C ASP A 109 -4.78 -3.18 16.44
N GLY A 110 -4.28 -3.75 17.53
CA GLY A 110 -2.99 -3.35 18.12
C GLY A 110 -1.78 -3.61 17.21
N ILE A 111 -1.85 -4.64 16.39
CA ILE A 111 -0.74 -5.08 15.53
C ILE A 111 -0.80 -4.35 14.18
N LEU A 112 -1.99 -4.14 13.60
CA LEU A 112 -2.20 -3.30 12.41
C LEU A 112 -1.70 -1.87 12.66
N ALA A 113 -2.00 -1.31 13.84
CA ALA A 113 -1.50 0.00 14.24
C ALA A 113 0.04 0.05 14.28
N CYS A 114 0.69 -0.97 14.86
CA CYS A 114 2.15 -1.05 14.97
C CYS A 114 2.88 -1.19 13.62
N LEU A 115 2.32 -1.97 12.68
CA LEU A 115 2.88 -2.10 11.33
C LEU A 115 2.78 -0.80 10.53
N LEU A 116 1.71 -0.03 10.72
CA LEU A 116 1.48 1.23 10.01
C LEU A 116 2.31 2.40 10.52
N THR A 117 2.63 2.43 11.82
CA THR A 117 3.58 3.41 12.38
C THR A 117 5.03 2.98 12.28
N GLY A 118 5.33 1.68 12.16
CA GLY A 118 6.69 1.13 12.24
C GLY A 118 7.36 0.78 10.90
N CYS A 119 6.62 0.38 9.85
CA CYS A 119 7.22 -0.28 8.68
C CYS A 119 7.38 0.57 7.41
N MET A 120 7.01 1.84 7.39
CA MET A 120 7.22 2.68 6.20
C MET A 120 8.04 3.94 6.49
N PRO A 121 9.38 3.86 6.34
CA PRO A 121 10.15 5.00 5.90
C PRO A 121 10.10 5.04 4.36
N LEU A 122 9.04 5.63 3.79
CA LEU A 122 8.98 6.02 2.37
C LEU A 122 9.25 7.51 2.23
#